data_AF-A0A2V1JSH9-F1
#
_entry.id   AF-A0A2V1JSH9-F1
#
_cell.length_a   1.000
_cell.length_b   1.000
_cell.length_c   1.000
_cell.angle_alpha   90.00
_cell.angle_beta   90.00
_cell.angle_gamma   90.00
#
_symmetry.space_group_name_H-M   'P 1'
#
loop_
_entity.id
_entity.type
_entity.pdbx_description
1 polymer ?
#
loop_
_entity_poly.entity_id
_entity_poly.type
_entity_poly.pdbx_seq_one_letter_code
_entity_poly.pdbx_strand_id
1 'polypeptide(L)' 'MEDNKVYFVAELIDGTIMGFDCKCDYIENTNPNMCLFLHKKEECDDNYALMAAIPYNQIRYIKRCGGE' A
#
# COMPACT_ATOMS: atom_id res chain seq x y z
N MET A 1 -16.33 -10.47 15.21
CA MET A 1 -15.92 -9.08 14.95
C MET A 1 -15.12 -9.15 13.67
N GLU A 2 -15.67 -8.66 12.56
CA GLU A 2 -14.94 -8.66 11.30
C GLU A 2 -13.75 -7.72 11.45
N ASP A 3 -12.57 -8.33 11.35
CA ASP A 3 -11.27 -7.71 11.55
C ASP A 3 -11.20 -6.33 10.90
N ASN A 4 -10.69 -5.35 11.66
CA ASN A 4 -10.27 -4.02 11.21
C ASN A 4 -9.12 -4.12 10.18
N LYS A 5 -9.36 -4.77 9.05
CA LYS A 5 -8.38 -5.02 8.00
C LYS A 5 -8.23 -3.76 7.17
N VAL A 6 -7.10 -3.10 7.38
CA VAL A 6 -6.63 -2.00 6.56
C VAL A 6 -6.21 -2.56 5.20
N TYR A 7 -6.60 -1.87 4.13
CA TYR A 7 -6.17 -2.15 2.77
C TYR A 7 -6.02 -0.83 2.01
N PHE A 8 -5.34 -0.86 0.86
CA PHE A 8 -5.07 0.35 0.07
C PHE A 8 -5.61 0.22 -1.35
N VAL A 9 -6.07 1.34 -1.90
CA VAL A 9 -6.43 1.46 -3.31
C VAL A 9 -5.64 2.62 -3.91
N ALA A 10 -4.94 2.36 -5.01
CA ALA A 10 -4.24 3.39 -5.78
C ALA A 10 -4.95 3.59 -7.13
N GLU A 11 -5.30 4.84 -7.45
CA GLU A 11 -5.70 5.23 -8.81
C GLU A 11 -4.47 5.81 -9.52
N LEU A 12 -4.16 5.25 -10.69
CA LEU A 12 -3.09 5.74 -11.54
C LEU A 12 -3.59 6.86 -12.46
N ILE A 13 -2.66 7.63 -13.03
CA ILE A 13 -2.99 8.77 -13.91
C ILE A 13 -3.74 8.33 -15.17
N ASP A 14 -3.50 7.12 -15.65
CA ASP A 14 -4.21 6.54 -16.81
C ASP A 14 -5.62 6.02 -16.49
N GLY A 15 -6.06 6.13 -15.23
CA GLY A 15 -7.35 5.65 -14.75
C GLY A 15 -7.34 4.19 -14.27
N THR A 16 -6.21 3.49 -14.32
CA THR A 16 -6.07 2.14 -13.76
C THR A 16 -6.25 2.19 -12.24
N ILE A 17 -7.06 1.28 -11.70
CA ILE A 17 -7.27 1.13 -10.27
C ILE A 17 -6.57 -0.13 -9.79
N MET A 18 -5.62 0.02 -8.86
CA MET A 18 -4.91 -1.07 -8.20
C MET A 18 -5.42 -1.22 -6.77
N GLY A 19 -6.04 -2.36 -6.48
CA GLY A 19 -6.42 -2.74 -5.11
C GLY A 19 -5.32 -3.59 -4.49
N PHE A 20 -4.85 -3.18 -3.32
CA PHE A 20 -4.01 -3.99 -2.46
C PHE A 20 -4.89 -4.65 -1.40
N ASP A 21 -4.75 -5.95 -1.23
CA ASP A 21 -5.54 -6.70 -0.25
C ASP A 21 -5.09 -6.41 1.19
N CYS A 22 -5.72 -7.06 2.16
CA CYS A 22 -5.48 -6.89 3.59
C CYS A 22 -4.05 -7.25 4.04
N LYS A 23 -3.17 -7.70 3.14
CA LYS A 23 -1.76 -7.92 3.42
C LYS A 23 -0.95 -6.64 3.29
N CYS A 24 -1.39 -5.69 2.45
CA CYS A 24 -0.73 -4.39 2.37
C CYS A 24 -1.20 -3.50 3.51
N ASP A 25 -0.44 -3.47 4.59
CA ASP A 25 -0.74 -2.73 5.81
C ASP A 25 0.14 -1.47 5.97
N TYR A 26 1.15 -1.29 5.11
CA TYR A 26 2.07 -0.17 5.19
C TYR A 26 2.42 0.44 3.82
N ILE A 27 2.59 1.76 3.79
CA ILE A 27 3.11 2.49 2.63
C ILE A 27 4.37 3.24 3.05
N GLU A 28 5.47 2.99 2.34
CA GLU A 28 6.72 3.73 2.52
C GLU A 28 6.81 4.89 1.53
N ASN A 29 7.03 6.09 2.05
CA ASN A 29 7.18 7.33 1.28
C ASN A 29 8.58 7.96 1.40
N THR A 30 9.54 7.25 1.98
CA THR A 30 10.93 7.71 2.17
C THR A 30 11.72 7.71 0.85
N ASN A 31 11.34 6.86 -0.11
CA ASN A 31 11.92 6.87 -1.44
C ASN A 31 11.45 8.14 -2.19
N PRO A 32 12.37 8.94 -2.74
CA PRO A 32 12.02 10.23 -3.35
C PRO A 32 11.21 10.13 -4.64
N ASN A 33 11.25 8.98 -5.33
CA ASN A 33 10.66 8.82 -6.66
C ASN A 33 9.49 7.84 -6.69
N MET A 34 9.37 6.98 -5.68
CA MET A 34 8.40 5.88 -5.68
C MET A 34 7.67 5.77 -4.35
N CYS A 35 6.42 5.37 -4.44
CA CYS A 35 5.61 4.91 -3.33
C CYS A 35 5.72 3.39 -3.24
N LEU A 36 6.13 2.86 -2.08
CA LEU A 36 6.24 1.40 -1.88
C LEU A 36 5.07 0.91 -1.04
N PHE A 37 4.41 -0.13 -1.53
CA PHE A 37 3.33 -0.84 -0.86
C PHE A 37 3.92 -2.08 -0.20
N LEU A 38 3.86 -2.16 1.12
CA LEU A 38 4.55 -3.16 1.92
C LEU A 38 3.58 -3.97 2.78
N HIS A 39 3.93 -5.24 3.02
CA HIS A 39 3.30 -6.12 4.00
C HIS A 39 4.27 -6.36 5.16
N LYS A 40 3.89 -6.03 6.40
CA LYS A 40 4.68 -6.40 7.59
C LYS A 40 4.54 -7.89 7.85
N LYS A 41 5.65 -8.63 7.82
CA LYS A 41 5.66 -10.05 8.21
C LYS A 41 5.65 -10.12 9.75
N GLU A 42 4.66 -10.83 10.31
CA GLU A 42 4.49 -10.97 11.77
C GLU A 42 5.69 -11.63 12.47
N GLU A 43 6.52 -12.39 11.74
CA GLU A 43 7.60 -13.20 12.32
C GLU A 43 8.85 -12.41 12.73
N CYS A 44 9.03 -11.17 12.25
CA CYS A 44 10.13 -10.28 12.65
C CYS A 44 9.72 -8.81 12.50
N ASP A 45 9.90 -8.00 13.53
CA ASP A 45 9.46 -6.59 13.58
C ASP A 45 10.04 -5.70 12.45
N ASP A 46 11.16 -6.11 11.84
CA ASP A 46 11.86 -5.36 10.80
C ASP A 46 11.71 -5.97 9.38
N ASN A 47 10.86 -6.97 9.18
CA ASN A 47 10.77 -7.68 7.90
C ASN A 47 9.51 -7.28 7.11
N TYR A 48 9.70 -6.42 6.11
CA TYR A 48 8.66 -6.02 5.17
C TYR A 48 8.77 -6.79 3.86
N ALA A 49 7.64 -7.25 3.31
CA ALA A 49 7.56 -7.76 1.94
C ALA A 49 7.09 -6.64 1.00
N LEU A 50 7.86 -6.38 -0.06
CA LEU A 50 7.45 -5.45 -1.11
C LEU A 50 6.32 -6.09 -1.95
N MET A 51 5.15 -5.46 -1.95
CA MET A 51 3.99 -5.86 -2.74
C MET A 51 3.96 -5.14 -4.10
N ALA A 52 4.23 -3.83 -4.10
CA ALA A 52 4.41 -3.04 -5.31
C ALA A 52 5.28 -1.81 -5.07
N ALA A 53 5.90 -1.32 -6.13
CA ALA A 53 6.58 -0.04 -6.18
C ALA A 53 5.99 0.76 -7.34
N ILE A 54 5.40 1.92 -7.04
CA ILE A 54 4.76 2.76 -8.05
C ILE A 54 5.42 4.14 -8.04
N PRO A 55 5.98 4.60 -9.16
CA PRO A 55 6.47 5.97 -9.29
C PRO A 55 5.40 7.01 -8.97
N TYR A 56 5.75 8.05 -8.20
CA TYR A 56 4.76 9.08 -7.82
C TYR A 56 4.13 9.78 -9.02
N ASN A 57 4.89 9.96 -10.09
CA ASN A 57 4.41 10.57 -11.33
C ASN A 57 3.44 9.66 -12.11
N GLN A 58 3.13 8.45 -11.63
CA GLN A 58 2.10 7.57 -12.17
C GLN A 58 0.88 7.47 -11.24
N ILE A 59 0.97 7.99 -10.01
CA ILE A 59 -0.09 7.92 -9.00
C ILE A 59 -0.92 9.20 -9.06
N ARG A 60 -2.24 9.04 -9.15
CA ARG A 60 -3.19 10.14 -9.04
C ARG A 60 -3.59 10.37 -7.59
N TYR A 61 -4.01 9.32 -6.88
CA TYR A 61 -4.20 9.33 -5.43
C TYR A 61 -4.15 7.92 -4.85
N ILE A 62 -3.96 7.85 -3.53
CA ILE A 62 -4.03 6.62 -2.75
C ILE A 62 -5.09 6.79 -1.67
N LYS A 63 -5.93 5.79 -1.51
CA LYS A 63 -6.97 5.71 -0.47
C LYS A 63 -6.66 4.57 0.48
N ARG A 64 -6.55 4.87 1.77
CA ARG A 64 -6.60 3.87 2.85
C ARG A 64 -8.05 3.50 3.10
N CYS A 65 -8.34 2.21 3.14
CA CYS A 65 -9.67 1.67 3.35
C CYS A 65 -9.64 0.69 4.52
N GLY A 66 -10.67 0.70 5.37
CA GLY A 66 -10.70 -0.13 6.58
C GLY A 66 -9.80 0.37 7.71
N GLY A 67 -10.07 -0.12 8.93
CA GLY A 67 -9.53 0.39 10.19
C GLY A 67 -10.28 1.64 10.66
N GLU A 68 -10.78 1.61 11.90
CA GLU A 68 -11.28 2.80 12.61
C GLU A 68 -10.19 3.87 12.81
#